data_AF-A0A381S8C2-F1
#
_entry.id   AF-A0A381S8C2-F1
#
_cell.length_a   1.000
_cell.length_b   1.000
_cell.length_c   1.000
_cell.angle_alpha   90.00
_cell.angle_beta   90.00
_cell.angle_gamma   90.00
#
_symmetry.space_group_name_H-M   'P 1'
#
loop_
_entity.id
_entity.type
_entity.pdbx_description
1 polymer ?
#
loop_
_entity_poly.entity_id
_entity_poly.type
_entity_poly.pdbx_seq_one_letter_code
_entity_poly.pdbx_strand_id
1 'polypeptide(L)'
;MSHTASNGTKTMSRRDLITRAGGLAVAAVVPGAISGSKEPAWAGVAQEFFPRKDDFSIPEGITYLNGAYMHPMPNKVRDAVRDYNDRRGGFTTQTSADPDLDNRVKAEFASLINAKTTEISYIPNTT
;
A
#
# COMPACT_ATOMS: atom_id res chain seq x y z
N MET A 1 -64.05 -8.31 10.31
CA MET A 1 -63.47 -7.06 10.83
C MET A 1 -62.68 -7.47 12.07
N SER A 2 -61.35 -7.44 12.16
CA SER A 2 -60.41 -6.47 11.61
C SER A 2 -58.95 -6.94 11.75
N HIS A 3 -58.18 -6.64 10.70
CA HIS A 3 -56.74 -6.34 10.57
C HIS A 3 -55.64 -7.30 11.08
N THR A 4 -55.01 -7.93 10.09
CA THR A 4 -53.58 -8.28 10.02
C THR A 4 -52.69 -7.05 10.19
N ALA A 5 -51.61 -7.16 10.97
CA ALA A 5 -50.26 -6.69 10.61
C ALA A 5 -49.27 -7.03 11.75
N SER A 6 -48.39 -7.99 11.52
CA SER A 6 -47.07 -7.98 12.15
C SER A 6 -46.03 -8.08 11.04
N ASN A 7 -45.35 -6.97 10.80
CA ASN A 7 -44.30 -6.84 9.80
C ASN A 7 -43.14 -7.76 10.16
N GLY A 8 -42.98 -8.83 9.39
CA GLY A 8 -41.77 -9.65 9.41
C GLY A 8 -40.59 -8.86 8.83
N THR A 9 -39.85 -8.15 9.68
CA THR A 9 -38.54 -7.62 9.34
C THR A 9 -37.59 -8.80 9.05
N LYS A 10 -37.38 -9.10 7.76
CA LYS A 10 -36.35 -10.03 7.31
C LYS A 10 -34.98 -9.38 7.51
N THR A 11 -34.36 -9.64 8.66
CA THR A 11 -32.96 -9.30 8.91
C THR A 11 -32.09 -10.18 8.00
N MET A 12 -31.64 -9.66 6.86
CA MET A 12 -30.76 -10.40 5.96
C MET A 12 -29.37 -10.54 6.59
N SER A 13 -28.93 -11.78 6.78
CA SER A 13 -27.62 -12.09 7.36
C SER A 13 -26.50 -11.91 6.31
N ARG A 14 -25.28 -11.59 6.76
CA ARG A 14 -24.09 -11.58 5.87
C ARG A 14 -23.91 -12.91 5.13
N ARG A 15 -24.34 -14.03 5.73
CA ARG A 15 -24.39 -15.34 5.07
C ARG A 15 -25.37 -15.38 3.90
N ASP A 16 -26.56 -14.77 4.02
CA ASP A 16 -27.53 -14.74 2.91
C ASP A 16 -27.01 -13.95 1.72
N LEU A 17 -26.25 -12.87 1.97
CA LEU A 17 -25.57 -12.11 0.91
C LEU A 17 -24.50 -12.96 0.20
N ILE A 18 -23.67 -13.69 0.96
CA ILE A 18 -22.62 -14.56 0.40
C ILE A 18 -23.24 -15.74 -0.35
N THR A 19 -24.30 -16.35 0.19
CA THR A 19 -25.01 -17.47 -0.46
C THR A 19 -25.72 -17.03 -1.74
N ARG A 20 -26.26 -15.79 -1.80
CA ARG A 20 -26.79 -15.23 -3.06
C ARG A 20 -25.69 -14.91 -4.08
N ALA A 21 -24.51 -14.49 -3.63
CA ALA A 21 -23.39 -14.19 -4.52
C ALA A 21 -22.73 -15.47 -5.11
N GLY A 22 -22.82 -16.61 -4.42
CA GLY A 22 -22.25 -17.89 -4.89
C GLY A 22 -23.08 -18.64 -5.94
N GLY A 23 -24.29 -18.17 -6.26
CA GLY A 23 -25.27 -18.90 -7.06
C GLY A 23 -25.15 -18.79 -8.59
N LEU A 24 -24.01 -18.37 -9.15
CA LEU A 24 -23.82 -18.21 -10.61
C LEU A 24 -22.79 -19.16 -11.22
N ALA A 25 -22.35 -20.20 -10.51
CA ALA A 25 -21.28 -21.09 -10.97
C ALA A 25 -21.76 -22.50 -11.36
N VAL A 26 -22.94 -22.68 -11.95
CA VAL A 26 -23.27 -23.96 -12.63
C VAL A 26 -24.20 -23.73 -13.80
N ALA A 27 -23.64 -23.51 -14.99
CA ALA A 27 -24.34 -23.76 -16.25
C ALA A 27 -23.35 -24.14 -17.37
N ALA A 28 -23.36 -25.45 -17.66
CA ALA A 28 -23.10 -26.09 -18.95
C ALA A 28 -21.68 -26.08 -19.55
N VAL A 29 -20.99 -27.21 -19.31
CA VAL A 29 -19.96 -27.76 -20.20
C VAL A 29 -20.65 -28.22 -21.50
N VAL A 30 -20.66 -27.37 -22.53
CA VAL A 30 -20.96 -27.75 -23.92
C VAL A 30 -19.67 -27.60 -24.72
N PRO A 31 -19.06 -28.68 -25.23
CA PRO A 31 -17.90 -28.59 -26.09
C PRO A 31 -18.31 -27.93 -27.41
N GLY A 32 -17.90 -26.68 -27.63
CA GLY A 32 -18.10 -25.97 -28.90
C GLY A 32 -18.78 -24.61 -28.83
N ALA A 33 -19.18 -24.12 -27.64
CA ALA A 33 -19.83 -22.81 -27.49
C ALA A 33 -18.99 -21.76 -26.73
N ILE A 34 -17.66 -21.92 -26.66
CA ILE A 34 -16.77 -20.87 -26.15
C ILE A 34 -16.50 -19.89 -27.30
N SER A 35 -17.52 -19.11 -27.65
CA SER A 35 -17.27 -17.81 -28.29
C SER A 35 -16.43 -17.02 -27.30
N GLY A 36 -15.17 -16.76 -27.67
CA GLY A 36 -14.09 -16.31 -26.79
C GLY A 36 -14.59 -15.45 -25.65
N SER A 37 -14.69 -16.04 -24.45
CA SER A 37 -14.89 -15.27 -23.24
C SER A 37 -13.74 -14.28 -23.20
N LYS A 38 -14.06 -12.99 -23.41
CA LYS A 38 -13.18 -11.89 -23.10
C LYS A 38 -12.67 -12.21 -21.70
N GLU A 39 -11.39 -12.58 -21.58
CA GLU A 39 -10.75 -12.68 -20.27
C GLU A 39 -11.18 -11.41 -19.52
N PRO A 40 -11.59 -11.50 -18.24
CA PRO A 40 -11.78 -10.30 -17.46
C PRO A 40 -10.44 -9.59 -17.56
N ALA A 41 -10.40 -8.54 -18.37
CA ALA A 41 -9.24 -7.72 -18.52
C ALA A 41 -9.11 -7.03 -17.17
N TRP A 42 -8.41 -7.70 -16.26
CA TRP A 42 -7.42 -7.05 -15.43
C TRP A 42 -6.28 -6.57 -16.35
N ALA A 43 -6.63 -5.87 -17.43
CA ALA A 43 -5.94 -4.66 -17.76
C ALA A 43 -6.23 -3.71 -16.59
N GLY A 44 -5.61 -4.00 -15.44
CA GLY A 44 -5.05 -2.92 -14.67
C GLY A 44 -4.32 -2.12 -15.70
N VAL A 45 -4.79 -0.89 -15.94
CA VAL A 45 -4.13 0.08 -16.80
C VAL A 45 -2.65 -0.22 -16.71
N ALA A 46 -2.07 -0.77 -17.79
CA ALA A 46 -0.65 -1.03 -17.81
C ALA A 46 -0.08 0.33 -17.47
N GLN A 47 0.42 0.47 -16.25
CA GLN A 47 0.89 1.76 -15.79
C GLN A 47 2.20 1.92 -16.53
N GLU A 48 2.07 2.46 -17.75
CA GLU A 48 3.10 2.56 -18.79
C GLU A 48 4.32 3.31 -18.26
N PHE A 49 4.12 4.02 -17.16
CA PHE A 49 5.09 4.83 -16.49
C PHE A 49 5.13 4.47 -15.00
N PHE A 50 6.16 3.74 -14.57
CA PHE A 50 6.48 3.57 -13.16
C PHE A 50 6.97 4.94 -12.64
N PRO A 51 6.14 5.71 -11.93
CA PRO A 51 6.23 7.18 -11.98
C PRO A 51 7.43 7.79 -11.26
N ARG A 52 8.31 6.96 -10.68
CA ARG A 52 9.45 7.38 -9.87
C ARG A 52 10.67 6.46 -10.03
N LYS A 53 10.81 5.76 -11.17
CA LYS A 53 12.00 4.91 -11.39
C LYS A 53 13.30 5.73 -11.33
N ASP A 54 13.25 6.95 -11.84
CA ASP A 54 14.39 7.88 -11.92
C ASP A 54 14.83 8.42 -10.54
N ASP A 55 14.02 8.22 -9.49
CA ASP A 55 14.43 8.52 -8.11
C ASP A 55 15.46 7.52 -7.58
N PHE A 56 15.75 6.44 -8.31
CA PHE A 56 16.70 5.41 -7.93
C PHE A 56 17.81 5.28 -8.98
N SER A 57 19.06 5.27 -8.53
CA SER A 57 20.22 4.99 -9.41
C SER A 57 20.37 3.47 -9.66
N ILE A 58 19.43 2.85 -10.37
CA ILE A 58 19.53 1.43 -10.76
C ILE A 58 20.32 1.35 -12.08
N PRO A 59 21.42 0.57 -12.15
CA PRO A 59 22.20 0.45 -13.38
C PRO A 59 21.36 -0.08 -14.57
N GLU A 60 21.67 0.40 -15.77
CA GLU A 60 21.04 -0.11 -16.99
C GLU A 60 21.28 -1.62 -17.16
N GLY A 61 20.29 -2.33 -17.73
CA GLY A 61 20.34 -3.78 -17.91
C GLY A 61 20.11 -4.60 -16.63
N ILE A 62 19.93 -3.97 -15.46
CA ILE A 62 19.65 -4.67 -14.21
C ILE A 62 18.15 -4.68 -13.90
N THR A 63 17.61 -5.89 -13.70
CA THR A 63 16.28 -6.10 -13.14
C THR A 63 16.40 -6.36 -11.65
N TYR A 64 16.06 -5.38 -10.82
CA TYR A 64 16.16 -5.48 -9.37
C TYR A 64 14.92 -6.16 -8.76
N LEU A 65 15.06 -7.41 -8.30
CA LEU A 65 13.96 -8.19 -7.70
C LEU A 65 14.15 -8.46 -6.19
N ASN A 66 15.20 -7.89 -5.57
CA ASN A 66 15.54 -8.17 -4.17
C ASN A 66 14.94 -7.17 -3.16
N GLY A 67 13.86 -6.47 -3.54
CA GLY A 67 13.27 -5.38 -2.73
C GLY A 67 12.82 -5.81 -1.33
N ALA A 68 12.41 -7.06 -1.16
CA ALA A 68 11.96 -7.58 0.13
C ALA A 68 13.11 -7.75 1.15
N TYR A 69 14.32 -8.07 0.69
CA TYR A 69 15.49 -8.20 1.55
C TYR A 69 16.18 -6.85 1.76
N MET A 70 16.38 -6.10 0.67
CA MET A 70 17.00 -4.78 0.70
C MET A 70 16.30 -3.87 -0.31
N HIS A 71 15.85 -2.71 0.14
CA HIS A 71 15.23 -1.74 -0.75
C HIS A 71 16.33 -0.91 -1.45
N PRO A 72 16.21 -0.60 -2.75
CA PRO A 72 17.11 0.36 -3.37
C PRO A 72 16.94 1.72 -2.69
N MET A 73 18.05 2.36 -2.32
CA MET A 73 18.00 3.67 -1.67
C MET A 73 17.63 4.76 -2.69
N PRO A 74 16.60 5.60 -2.43
CA PRO A 74 16.32 6.74 -3.28
C PRO A 74 17.47 7.77 -3.29
N ASN A 75 17.68 8.44 -4.42
CA ASN A 75 18.70 9.48 -4.61
C ASN A 75 18.57 10.59 -3.55
N LYS A 76 17.34 11.04 -3.25
CA LYS A 76 17.07 12.04 -2.20
C LYS A 76 17.50 11.61 -0.80
N VAL A 77 17.36 10.32 -0.48
CA VAL A 77 17.81 9.78 0.82
C VAL A 77 19.32 9.75 0.89
N ARG A 78 19.99 9.36 -0.20
CA ARG A 78 21.46 9.42 -0.32
C ARG A 78 21.98 10.84 -0.09
N ASP A 79 21.34 11.84 -0.68
CA ASP A 79 21.73 13.25 -0.53
C ASP A 79 21.53 13.72 0.93
N ALA A 80 20.39 13.40 1.55
CA ALA A 80 20.15 13.76 2.96
C ALA A 80 21.18 13.15 3.95
N VAL A 81 21.66 11.93 3.68
CA VAL A 81 22.72 11.30 4.47
C VAL A 81 24.05 12.02 4.30
N ARG A 82 24.38 12.47 3.08
CA ARG A 82 25.57 13.29 2.83
C ARG A 82 25.49 14.62 3.58
N ASP A 83 24.37 15.33 3.44
CA ASP A 83 24.14 16.60 4.14
C ASP A 83 24.24 16.44 5.67
N TYR A 84 23.77 15.32 6.21
CA TYR A 84 23.93 15.01 7.64
C TYR A 84 25.39 14.79 8.04
N ASN A 85 26.14 14.02 7.24
CA ASN A 85 27.54 13.76 7.53
C ASN A 85 28.37 15.05 7.45
N ASP A 86 28.09 15.92 6.48
CA ASP A 86 28.76 17.21 6.32
C ASP A 86 28.46 18.14 7.51
N ARG A 87 27.19 18.22 7.96
CA ARG A 87 26.82 18.97 9.16
C ARG A 87 27.46 18.44 10.43
N ARG A 88 27.56 17.12 10.57
CA ARG A 88 28.19 16.46 11.72
C ARG A 88 29.71 16.64 11.73
N GLY A 89 30.34 16.66 10.56
CA GLY A 89 31.76 16.93 10.41
C GLY A 89 32.12 18.41 10.58
N GLY A 90 31.17 19.31 10.31
CA GLY A 90 31.30 20.74 10.55
C GLY A 90 30.95 21.15 12.00
N PHE A 91 31.37 22.36 12.39
CA PHE A 91 30.96 22.99 13.65
C PHE A 91 29.56 23.62 13.51
N THR A 92 28.53 22.78 13.37
CA THR A 92 27.13 23.24 13.26
C THR A 92 26.34 22.99 14.56
N THR A 93 25.33 23.81 14.84
CA THR A 93 24.47 23.68 16.03
C THR A 93 23.22 22.81 15.78
N GLN A 94 22.85 22.56 14.53
CA GLN A 94 21.73 21.69 14.16
C GLN A 94 22.16 20.22 14.13
N THR A 95 21.85 19.52 15.22
CA THR A 95 22.09 18.08 15.36
C THR A 95 20.79 17.30 15.17
N SER A 96 20.88 15.98 15.03
CA SER A 96 19.71 15.09 15.01
C SER A 96 18.88 15.09 16.31
N ALA A 97 19.30 15.86 17.32
CA ALA A 97 18.58 16.06 18.57
C ALA A 97 17.61 17.26 18.53
N ASP A 98 17.44 17.90 17.37
CA ASP A 98 16.46 18.98 17.18
C ASP A 98 15.01 18.45 17.39
N PRO A 99 14.28 18.93 18.42
CA PRO A 99 12.93 18.45 18.73
C PRO A 99 11.89 18.74 17.64
N ASP A 100 12.06 19.82 16.87
CA ASP A 100 11.12 20.18 15.81
C ASP A 100 11.29 19.23 14.62
N LEU A 101 12.54 18.86 14.31
CA LEU A 101 12.84 17.85 13.30
C LEU A 101 12.29 16.47 13.72
N ASP A 102 12.48 16.07 14.98
CA ASP A 102 11.96 14.79 15.51
C ASP A 102 10.43 14.69 15.36
N ASN A 103 9.72 15.71 15.82
CA ASN A 103 8.26 15.75 15.77
C ASN A 103 7.74 15.69 14.33
N ARG A 104 8.38 16.41 13.40
CA ARG A 104 8.00 16.40 11.98
C ARG A 104 8.18 15.02 11.35
N VAL A 105 9.34 14.38 11.57
CA VAL A 105 9.62 13.05 11.00
C VAL A 105 8.65 12.01 11.53
N LYS A 106 8.39 11.99 12.84
CA LYS A 106 7.39 11.07 13.43
C LYS A 106 5.98 11.33 12.90
N ALA A 107 5.59 12.58 12.70
CA ALA A 107 4.27 12.92 12.16
C ALA A 107 4.09 12.43 10.70
N GLU A 108 5.12 12.59 9.86
CA GLU A 108 5.11 12.07 8.49
C GLU A 108 4.96 10.55 8.48
N PHE A 109 5.73 9.81 9.27
CA PHE A 109 5.60 8.35 9.39
C PHE A 109 4.24 7.92 9.95
N ALA A 110 3.73 8.61 10.98
CA ALA A 110 2.42 8.31 11.57
C ALA A 110 1.31 8.41 10.53
N SER A 111 1.37 9.40 9.63
CA SER A 111 0.38 9.60 8.57
C SER A 111 0.31 8.44 7.58
N LEU A 112 1.43 7.77 7.31
CA LEU A 112 1.50 6.64 6.37
C LEU A 112 0.76 5.39 6.87
N ILE A 113 0.64 5.24 8.18
CA ILE A 113 0.04 4.06 8.83
C ILE A 113 -1.22 4.38 9.65
N ASN A 114 -1.77 5.60 9.50
CA ASN A 114 -2.92 6.08 10.26
C ASN A 114 -2.75 5.97 11.79
N ALA A 115 -1.57 6.37 12.27
CA ALA A 115 -1.23 6.42 13.70
C ALA A 115 -1.14 7.88 14.20
N LYS A 116 -0.99 8.04 15.51
CA LYS A 116 -0.62 9.32 16.15
C LYS A 116 0.89 9.45 16.23
N THR A 117 1.42 10.68 16.23
CA THR A 117 2.85 10.94 16.44
C THR A 117 3.40 10.28 17.71
N THR A 118 2.61 10.26 18.79
CA THR A 118 2.97 9.63 20.07
C THR A 118 3.05 8.11 20.03
N GLU A 119 2.60 7.48 18.95
CA GLU A 119 2.64 6.02 18.75
C GLU A 119 3.87 5.58 17.92
N ILE A 120 4.73 6.52 17.50
CA ILE A 120 5.92 6.26 16.69
C ILE A 120 7.19 6.34 17.53
N SER A 121 8.03 5.31 17.43
CA SER A 121 9.35 5.24 18.06
C SER A 121 10.41 4.81 17.05
N TYR A 122 11.63 5.32 17.20
CA TYR A 122 12.77 4.86 16.40
C TYR A 122 13.38 3.60 17.03
N ILE A 123 13.56 2.57 16.22
CA ILE A 123 14.28 1.34 16.57
C ILE A 123 15.31 1.05 15.48
N PRO A 124 16.43 0.40 15.81
CA PRO A 124 17.50 0.15 14.83
C PRO A 124 17.11 -0.84 13.73
N ASN A 125 16.25 -1.81 14.06
CA ASN A 125 15.72 -2.82 13.13
C ASN A 125 14.50 -3.51 13.76
N THR A 126 13.88 -4.46 13.04
CA THR A 126 12.64 -5.15 13.42
C THR A 126 12.81 -6.36 14.35
N THR A 127 14.03 -6.77 14.71
CA THR A 127 14.31 -7.92 15.62
C THR A 127 14.26 -7.46 17.08
#